data_AF-A0A0F9GVJ4-F1
#
_entry.id   AF-A0A0F9GVJ4-F1
#
_cell.length_a   1.000
_cell.length_b   1.000
_cell.length_c   1.000
_cell.angle_alpha   90.00
_cell.angle_beta   90.00
_cell.angle_gamma   90.00
#
_symmetry.space_group_name_H-M   'P 1'
#
loop_
_entity.id
_entity.type
_entity.pdbx_description
1 polymer ?
#
loop_
_entity_poly.entity_id
_entity_poly.type
_entity_poly.pdbx_seq_one_letter_code
_entity_poly.pdbx_strand_id
1 'polypeptide(L)'
;MRIQIKSKKPDSDEQVLTNIWKKQEPRIDLLKKFPILDKFVKSRYFQNLLILPSLIVFYMILIAGFFGTPVGNKNIAIVFTWILWWFLLIAILVPFASRIWCAMCPLPFFGELAQRLTFFRVREGKTGPLKNKMFGLNRKWPRFLKNIWVQNISFLALCTFSAVLVTRPFVTAMVLGSMIILGILFALVYRLRVFCSYICPVSGFLSLYSMTSTLEVRSRSTDECRKCKSKSCITGNEKGYGCPWFIYMGKHERNNYCGLCMECVKSCPNDNIALNLRPFASETKIKSFDEAWKGFIMLGLAMAYSIILLGTNGQIKDWANAAETGMWNEFLKYAAILWSSALVILPTVFLGFSYLSKLISRNK
;
A
#
# COMPACT_ATOMS: atom_id res chain seq x y z
N MET A 1 -21.03 -7.63 31.80
CA MET A 1 -19.85 -8.26 32.42
C MET A 1 -18.59 -7.78 31.68
N ARG A 2 -17.89 -6.76 32.20
CA ARG A 2 -16.66 -6.19 31.58
C ARG A 2 -15.48 -7.09 31.89
N ILE A 3 -15.00 -7.85 30.93
CA ILE A 3 -13.74 -8.60 31.04
C ILE A 3 -12.60 -7.58 30.85
N GLN A 4 -12.07 -7.06 31.97
CA GLN A 4 -10.82 -6.34 31.96
C GLN A 4 -9.68 -7.34 31.69
N ILE A 5 -9.10 -7.27 30.49
CA ILE A 5 -7.85 -7.96 30.18
C ILE A 5 -6.73 -7.15 30.87
N LYS A 6 -6.39 -7.55 32.11
CA LYS A 6 -5.16 -7.12 32.80
C LYS A 6 -3.97 -7.41 31.89
N SER A 7 -3.25 -6.38 31.47
CA SER A 7 -1.99 -6.51 30.74
C SER A 7 -0.93 -7.15 31.65
N LYS A 8 -0.72 -8.46 31.50
CA LYS A 8 0.36 -9.19 32.16
C LYS A 8 1.69 -8.61 31.64
N LYS A 9 2.58 -8.21 32.55
CA LYS A 9 3.98 -7.84 32.24
C LYS A 9 4.61 -9.02 31.47
N PRO A 10 5.28 -8.82 30.32
CA PRO A 10 5.92 -9.92 29.60
C PRO A 10 7.04 -10.53 30.46
N ASP A 11 7.10 -11.86 30.49
CA ASP A 11 8.11 -12.65 31.20
C ASP A 11 9.53 -12.25 30.76
N SER A 12 10.51 -12.39 31.65
CA SER A 12 11.92 -12.06 31.42
C SER A 12 12.47 -12.71 30.15
N ASP A 13 11.99 -13.92 29.82
CA ASP A 13 12.44 -14.67 28.64
C ASP A 13 11.86 -14.12 27.34
N GLU A 14 10.63 -13.57 27.36
CA GLU A 14 10.05 -12.89 26.19
C GLU A 14 10.77 -11.55 25.92
N GLN A 15 11.24 -10.87 26.97
CA GLN A 15 12.11 -9.69 26.87
C GLN A 15 13.52 -10.03 26.38
N VAL A 16 14.10 -11.14 26.84
CA VAL A 16 15.41 -11.63 26.38
C VAL A 16 15.33 -12.04 24.91
N LEU A 17 14.32 -12.81 24.51
CA LEU A 17 14.09 -13.16 23.11
C LEU A 17 13.85 -11.91 22.27
N THR A 18 13.00 -10.96 22.69
CA THR A 18 12.82 -9.70 21.94
C THR A 18 14.11 -8.89 21.86
N ASN A 19 15.00 -8.93 22.86
CA ASN A 19 16.30 -8.27 22.82
C ASN A 19 17.33 -9.00 21.93
N ILE A 20 17.26 -10.33 21.83
CA ILE A 20 18.08 -11.14 20.92
C ILE A 20 17.67 -10.89 19.46
N TRP A 21 16.37 -10.76 19.16
CA TRP A 21 15.89 -10.32 17.83
C TRP A 21 16.05 -8.81 17.58
N LYS A 22 16.31 -8.01 18.64
CA LYS A 22 16.66 -6.58 18.53
C LYS A 22 18.15 -6.36 18.26
N LYS A 23 18.97 -7.41 18.39
CA LYS A 23 20.37 -7.43 17.98
C LYS A 23 20.38 -7.00 16.52
N GLN A 24 20.85 -5.78 16.28
CA GLN A 24 20.73 -5.08 15.01
C GLN A 24 21.22 -5.98 13.89
N GLU A 25 20.29 -6.58 13.16
CA GLU A 25 20.59 -7.10 11.84
C GLU A 25 21.27 -5.98 11.05
N PRO A 26 22.35 -6.28 10.31
CA PRO A 26 23.16 -5.26 9.67
C PRO A 26 22.31 -4.50 8.66
N ARG A 27 21.86 -3.30 9.07
CA ARG A 27 21.20 -2.35 8.18
C ARG A 27 22.27 -1.58 7.45
N ILE A 28 22.28 -1.69 6.12
CA ILE A 28 23.23 -0.95 5.28
C ILE A 28 22.56 0.33 4.81
N ASP A 29 23.04 1.49 5.28
CA ASP A 29 22.58 2.80 4.81
C ASP A 29 23.10 3.06 3.38
N LEU A 30 22.21 2.91 2.41
CA LEU A 30 22.53 3.09 0.99
C LEU A 30 22.87 4.54 0.65
N LEU A 31 22.30 5.51 1.35
CA LEU A 31 22.57 6.93 1.07
C LEU A 31 24.00 7.31 1.48
N LYS A 32 24.48 6.75 2.59
CA LYS A 32 25.88 6.94 3.01
C LYS A 32 26.86 6.17 2.12
N LYS A 33 26.51 4.94 1.72
CA LYS A 33 27.39 4.10 0.91
C LYS A 33 27.54 4.61 -0.53
N PHE A 34 26.48 5.17 -1.11
CA PHE A 34 26.46 5.67 -2.49
C PHE A 34 26.09 7.16 -2.52
N PRO A 35 27.08 8.09 -2.54
CA PRO A 35 26.80 9.53 -2.50
C PRO A 35 26.05 10.05 -3.74
N ILE A 36 26.23 9.39 -4.90
CA ILE A 36 25.48 9.69 -6.12
C ILE A 36 23.98 9.42 -5.89
N LEU A 37 23.65 8.32 -5.22
CA LEU A 37 22.27 7.97 -4.88
C LEU A 37 21.68 8.99 -3.90
N ASP A 38 22.43 9.43 -2.90
CA ASP A 38 21.99 10.47 -1.97
C ASP A 38 21.67 11.79 -2.69
N LYS A 39 22.57 12.26 -3.57
CA LYS A 39 22.35 13.45 -4.39
C LYS A 39 21.13 13.30 -5.30
N PHE A 40 20.96 12.11 -5.90
CA PHE A 40 19.82 11.81 -6.76
C PHE A 40 18.50 11.81 -5.99
N VAL A 41 18.43 11.13 -4.84
CA VAL A 41 17.22 11.06 -3.99
C VAL A 41 16.87 12.43 -3.39
N LYS A 42 17.86 13.24 -3.03
CA LYS A 42 17.67 14.62 -2.56
C LYS A 42 17.23 15.56 -3.69
N SER A 43 17.47 15.20 -4.95
CA SER A 43 17.04 15.98 -6.10
C SER A 43 15.51 16.04 -6.23
N ARG A 44 15.02 17.19 -6.70
CA ARG A 44 13.58 17.37 -6.98
C ARG A 44 13.11 16.54 -8.16
N TYR A 45 14.01 16.24 -9.10
CA TYR A 45 13.74 15.43 -10.28
C TYR A 45 13.47 13.96 -9.94
N PHE A 46 13.92 13.45 -8.78
CA PHE A 46 13.77 12.04 -8.38
C PHE A 46 12.35 11.49 -8.56
N GLN A 47 11.36 12.17 -7.97
CA GLN A 47 9.98 11.69 -8.02
C GLN A 47 9.41 11.77 -9.43
N ASN A 48 9.62 12.89 -10.11
CA ASN A 48 9.07 13.10 -11.44
C ASN A 48 9.72 12.16 -12.47
N LEU A 49 11.02 11.87 -12.34
CA LEU A 49 11.71 10.93 -13.22
C LEU A 49 11.26 9.48 -12.99
N LEU A 50 10.87 9.11 -11.76
CA LEU A 50 10.28 7.79 -11.50
C LEU A 50 8.84 7.68 -12.02
N ILE A 51 8.05 8.75 -11.94
CA ILE A 51 6.63 8.74 -12.31
C ILE A 51 6.42 8.96 -13.82
N LEU A 52 7.27 9.75 -14.50
CA LEU A 52 7.01 10.13 -15.88
C LEU A 52 7.02 8.94 -16.86
N PRO A 53 7.98 8.00 -16.80
CA PRO A 53 7.95 6.82 -17.67
C PRO A 53 6.72 5.94 -17.40
N SER A 54 6.39 5.72 -16.12
CA SER A 54 5.22 4.92 -15.75
C SER A 54 3.91 5.60 -16.17
N LEU A 55 3.85 6.93 -16.13
CA LEU A 55 2.71 7.71 -16.59
C LEU A 55 2.48 7.58 -18.10
N ILE A 56 3.55 7.64 -18.90
CA ILE A 56 3.47 7.46 -20.36
C ILE A 56 2.92 6.07 -20.68
N VAL A 57 3.51 5.03 -20.07
CA VAL A 57 3.04 3.64 -20.24
C VAL A 57 1.59 3.49 -19.80
N PHE A 58 1.21 4.08 -18.66
CA PHE A 58 -0.15 4.03 -18.15
C PHE A 58 -1.16 4.73 -19.07
N TYR A 59 -0.78 5.85 -19.67
CA TYR A 59 -1.63 6.54 -20.64
C TYR A 59 -1.82 5.72 -21.92
N MET A 60 -0.76 5.05 -22.41
CA MET A 60 -0.88 4.10 -23.53
C MET A 60 -1.81 2.94 -23.19
N ILE A 61 -1.77 2.42 -21.97
CA ILE A 61 -2.69 1.36 -21.48
C ILE A 61 -4.14 1.85 -21.49
N LEU A 62 -4.40 3.10 -21.06
CA LEU A 62 -5.76 3.66 -21.09
C LEU A 62 -6.27 3.80 -22.53
N ILE A 63 -5.47 4.35 -23.44
CA ILE A 63 -5.83 4.47 -24.85
C ILE A 63 -6.10 3.08 -25.44
N ALA A 64 -5.20 2.13 -25.22
CA ALA A 64 -5.35 0.77 -25.71
C ALA A 64 -6.57 0.05 -25.11
N GLY A 65 -6.93 0.32 -23.87
CA GLY A 65 -8.11 -0.28 -23.26
C GLY A 65 -9.42 0.31 -23.78
N PHE A 66 -9.47 1.61 -24.14
CA PHE A 66 -10.66 2.24 -24.71
C PHE A 66 -10.81 2.02 -26.22
N PHE A 67 -9.71 2.09 -26.98
CA PHE A 67 -9.73 2.09 -28.45
C PHE A 67 -9.08 0.86 -29.08
N GLY A 68 -8.41 0.02 -28.29
CA GLY A 68 -7.77 -1.20 -28.78
C GLY A 68 -8.73 -2.36 -29.00
N THR A 69 -8.16 -3.54 -29.21
CA THR A 69 -8.94 -4.75 -29.48
C THR A 69 -9.81 -5.14 -28.28
N PRO A 70 -11.08 -5.55 -28.48
CA PRO A 70 -11.97 -5.92 -27.38
C PRO A 70 -11.61 -7.27 -26.73
N VAL A 71 -10.72 -8.03 -27.35
CA VAL A 71 -10.28 -9.35 -26.87
C VAL A 71 -9.08 -9.20 -25.94
N GLY A 72 -9.22 -9.60 -24.67
CA GLY A 72 -8.22 -9.38 -23.63
C GLY A 72 -6.80 -9.87 -23.97
N ASN A 73 -6.64 -11.07 -24.52
CA ASN A 73 -5.31 -11.64 -24.83
C ASN A 73 -4.60 -10.95 -26.00
N LYS A 74 -5.32 -10.19 -26.85
CA LYS A 74 -4.76 -9.41 -27.96
C LYS A 74 -4.63 -7.93 -27.61
N ASN A 75 -5.05 -7.51 -26.43
CA ASN A 75 -4.99 -6.12 -26.01
C ASN A 75 -3.78 -5.89 -25.08
N ILE A 76 -2.90 -4.98 -25.50
CA ILE A 76 -1.70 -4.62 -24.73
C ILE A 76 -2.04 -4.13 -23.31
N ALA A 77 -3.20 -3.50 -23.10
CA ALA A 77 -3.62 -3.03 -21.79
C ALA A 77 -3.73 -4.17 -20.78
N ILE A 78 -4.34 -5.29 -21.20
CA ILE A 78 -4.52 -6.47 -20.34
C ILE A 78 -3.20 -7.21 -20.16
N VAL A 79 -2.50 -7.51 -21.27
CA VAL A 79 -1.23 -8.25 -21.24
C VAL A 79 -0.21 -7.51 -20.38
N PHE A 80 -0.05 -6.20 -20.57
CA PHE A 80 0.90 -5.43 -19.78
C PHE A 80 0.46 -5.31 -18.32
N THR A 81 -0.79 -4.93 -18.03
CA THR A 81 -1.23 -4.61 -16.66
C THR A 81 -1.36 -5.86 -15.79
N TRP A 82 -1.97 -6.93 -16.31
CA TRP A 82 -2.37 -8.08 -15.51
C TRP A 82 -1.45 -9.28 -15.65
N ILE A 83 -0.67 -9.37 -16.74
CA ILE A 83 0.30 -10.46 -16.93
C ILE A 83 1.70 -9.97 -16.56
N LEU A 84 2.28 -9.09 -17.38
CA LEU A 84 3.67 -8.66 -17.19
C LEU A 84 3.87 -7.88 -15.89
N TRP A 85 3.06 -6.84 -15.66
CA TRP A 85 3.20 -5.94 -14.53
C TRP A 85 2.86 -6.64 -13.22
N TRP A 86 1.81 -7.47 -13.19
CA TRP A 86 1.45 -8.24 -12.01
C TRP A 86 2.52 -9.27 -11.63
N PHE A 87 3.10 -9.97 -12.61
CA PHE A 87 4.24 -10.85 -12.41
C PHE A 87 5.44 -10.09 -11.83
N LEU A 88 5.83 -8.97 -12.44
CA LEU A 88 6.92 -8.13 -11.97
C LEU A 88 6.67 -7.60 -10.55
N LEU A 89 5.42 -7.24 -10.25
CA LEU A 89 5.03 -6.79 -8.92
C LEU A 89 5.23 -7.90 -7.87
N ILE A 90 4.74 -9.11 -8.12
CA ILE A 90 4.79 -10.22 -7.16
C ILE A 90 6.18 -10.85 -7.07
N ALA A 91 6.82 -11.14 -8.21
CA ALA A 91 8.08 -11.86 -8.25
C ALA A 91 9.28 -10.99 -7.86
N ILE A 92 9.22 -9.67 -8.12
CA ILE A 92 10.37 -8.77 -7.94
C ILE A 92 10.07 -7.68 -6.92
N LEU A 93 9.04 -6.86 -7.14
CA LEU A 93 8.84 -5.69 -6.27
C LEU A 93 8.46 -6.10 -4.84
N VAL A 94 7.53 -7.04 -4.66
CA VAL A 94 7.09 -7.51 -3.35
C VAL A 94 8.25 -7.96 -2.45
N PRO A 95 9.17 -8.85 -2.87
CA PRO A 95 10.27 -9.29 -2.02
C PRO A 95 11.35 -8.23 -1.78
N PHE A 96 11.63 -7.36 -2.76
CA PHE A 96 12.76 -6.42 -2.65
C PHE A 96 12.31 -5.01 -2.23
N ALA A 97 11.35 -4.41 -2.93
CA ALA A 97 11.04 -2.99 -2.82
C ALA A 97 9.55 -2.67 -3.05
N SER A 98 8.63 -3.32 -2.32
CA SER A 98 7.21 -3.29 -2.67
C SER A 98 6.65 -1.86 -2.74
N ARG A 99 6.99 -1.01 -1.78
CA ARG A 99 6.51 0.38 -1.71
C ARG A 99 7.14 1.32 -2.73
N ILE A 100 8.15 0.89 -3.49
CA ILE A 100 8.70 1.71 -4.59
C ILE A 100 7.64 1.93 -5.68
N TRP A 101 6.71 0.98 -5.85
CA TRP A 101 5.56 1.16 -6.72
C TRP A 101 4.73 2.38 -6.32
N CYS A 102 4.51 2.58 -5.03
CA CYS A 102 3.77 3.74 -4.53
C CYS A 102 4.52 5.07 -4.77
N ALA A 103 5.84 5.03 -4.94
CA ALA A 103 6.64 6.19 -5.31
C ALA A 103 6.52 6.50 -6.81
N MET A 104 6.53 5.48 -7.68
CA MET A 104 6.41 5.62 -9.15
C MET A 104 4.97 5.56 -9.68
N CYS A 105 3.97 5.38 -8.81
CA CYS A 105 2.58 5.17 -9.23
C CYS A 105 2.05 6.41 -9.98
N PRO A 106 1.47 6.24 -11.19
CA PRO A 106 0.94 7.35 -11.96
C PRO A 106 -0.41 7.86 -11.43
N LEU A 107 -1.16 7.04 -10.68
CA LEU A 107 -2.49 7.40 -10.16
C LEU A 107 -2.52 8.71 -9.34
N PRO A 108 -1.63 8.92 -8.33
CA PRO A 108 -1.62 10.17 -7.57
C PRO A 108 -1.06 11.37 -8.35
N PHE A 109 -0.42 11.18 -9.51
CA PHE A 109 0.32 12.24 -10.20
C PHE A 109 -0.53 13.47 -10.48
N PHE A 110 -1.69 13.28 -11.12
CA PHE A 110 -2.59 14.38 -11.46
C PHE A 110 -3.18 15.05 -10.22
N GLY A 111 -3.49 14.27 -9.18
CA GLY A 111 -3.97 14.82 -7.90
C GLY A 111 -2.90 15.65 -7.18
N GLU A 112 -1.65 15.19 -7.17
CA GLU A 112 -0.53 15.95 -6.61
C GLU A 112 -0.20 17.18 -7.43
N LEU A 113 -0.29 17.11 -8.76
CA LEU A 113 -0.12 18.26 -9.62
C LEU A 113 -1.22 19.30 -9.37
N ALA A 114 -2.48 18.87 -9.22
CA ALA A 114 -3.60 19.74 -8.90
C ALA A 114 -3.43 20.42 -7.52
N GLN A 115 -2.92 19.70 -6.52
CA GLN A 115 -2.64 20.27 -5.20
C GLN A 115 -1.41 21.19 -5.18
N ARG A 116 -0.31 20.80 -5.84
CA ARG A 116 0.97 21.53 -5.78
C ARG A 116 1.01 22.70 -6.77
N LEU A 117 0.28 22.61 -7.88
CA LEU A 117 0.29 23.54 -9.02
C LEU A 117 1.68 23.81 -9.62
N THR A 118 2.67 22.98 -9.30
CA THR A 118 4.05 23.10 -9.78
C THR A 118 4.65 21.71 -9.93
N PHE A 119 5.40 21.49 -11.01
CA PHE A 119 6.09 20.22 -11.24
C PHE A 119 7.37 20.07 -10.40
N PHE A 120 8.22 21.11 -10.37
CA PHE A 120 9.58 20.99 -9.80
C PHE A 120 9.82 21.85 -8.55
N ARG A 121 9.09 22.96 -8.42
CA ARG A 121 9.28 23.91 -7.32
C ARG A 121 8.52 23.46 -6.08
N VAL A 122 8.95 23.96 -4.91
CA VAL A 122 8.17 23.93 -3.69
C VAL A 122 7.46 25.26 -3.58
N ARG A 123 6.16 25.25 -3.33
CA ARG A 123 5.44 26.48 -3.00
C ARG A 123 5.46 26.68 -1.50
N GLU A 124 6.23 27.66 -1.07
CA GLU A 124 6.28 28.08 0.32
C GLU A 124 4.94 28.72 0.73
N GLY A 125 4.53 28.47 1.96
CA GLY A 125 3.30 29.01 2.53
C GLY A 125 2.70 28.08 3.57
N LYS A 126 1.60 28.47 4.20
CA LYS A 126 0.99 27.67 5.26
C LYS A 126 -0.36 27.13 4.82
N THR A 127 -0.50 25.80 4.84
CA THR A 127 -1.79 25.13 4.58
C THR A 127 -2.11 24.19 5.74
N GLY A 128 -2.90 24.67 6.70
CA GLY A 128 -3.17 23.96 7.95
C GLY A 128 -1.87 23.63 8.70
N PRO A 129 -1.54 22.33 8.92
CA PRO A 129 -0.30 21.92 9.59
C PRO A 129 0.93 21.87 8.66
N LEU A 130 0.76 22.07 7.35
CA LEU A 130 1.85 22.02 6.37
C LEU A 130 2.47 23.41 6.21
N LYS A 131 3.79 23.45 6.07
CA LYS A 131 4.58 24.63 5.68
C LYS A 131 4.75 24.77 4.17
N ASN A 132 3.82 24.17 3.42
CA ASN A 132 3.73 24.30 1.97
C ASN A 132 2.36 24.84 1.59
N LYS A 133 2.28 25.65 0.53
CA LYS A 133 1.02 26.12 -0.07
C LYS A 133 0.46 25.02 -0.97
N MET A 134 -0.69 24.46 -0.58
CA MET A 134 -1.41 23.45 -1.34
C MET A 134 -2.77 24.01 -1.77
N PHE A 135 -3.11 23.83 -3.04
CA PHE A 135 -4.42 24.15 -3.59
C PHE A 135 -5.45 23.08 -3.20
N GLY A 136 -6.72 23.48 -3.08
CA GLY A 136 -7.83 22.62 -2.66
C GLY A 136 -8.34 22.89 -1.24
N LEU A 137 -9.35 22.14 -0.84
CA LEU A 137 -10.11 22.32 0.40
C LEU A 137 -9.34 21.82 1.64
N ASN A 138 -8.32 20.99 1.44
CA ASN A 138 -7.37 20.51 2.47
C ASN A 138 -8.04 19.94 3.73
N ARG A 139 -9.21 19.30 3.59
CA ARG A 139 -9.94 18.72 4.72
C ARG A 139 -9.17 17.53 5.31
N LYS A 140 -9.34 17.32 6.61
CA LYS A 140 -8.78 16.16 7.31
C LYS A 140 -9.69 14.95 7.06
N TRP A 141 -9.07 13.80 6.78
CA TRP A 141 -9.80 12.52 6.72
C TRP A 141 -10.46 12.22 8.08
N PRO A 142 -11.75 11.84 8.12
CA PRO A 142 -12.48 11.59 9.36
C PRO A 142 -11.80 10.51 10.20
N ARG A 143 -11.81 10.68 11.53
CA ARG A 143 -11.03 9.82 12.44
C ARG A 143 -11.49 8.36 12.43
N PHE A 144 -12.78 8.09 12.25
CA PHE A 144 -13.35 6.74 12.24
C PHE A 144 -12.96 5.91 11.00
N LEU A 145 -12.60 6.55 9.89
CA LEU A 145 -12.15 5.90 8.65
C LEU A 145 -10.61 5.82 8.55
N LYS A 146 -9.86 6.10 9.62
CA LYS A 146 -8.39 6.04 9.62
C LYS A 146 -7.82 4.61 9.73
N ASN A 147 -8.55 3.64 9.19
CA ASN A 147 -8.21 2.23 9.18
C ASN A 147 -8.10 1.72 7.73
N ILE A 148 -7.54 0.53 7.54
CA ILE A 148 -7.39 -0.11 6.23
C ILE A 148 -8.73 -0.74 5.75
N TRP A 149 -9.80 -0.71 6.56
CA TRP A 149 -11.08 -1.35 6.23
C TRP A 149 -11.66 -0.91 4.87
N VAL A 150 -11.59 0.38 4.54
CA VAL A 150 -12.06 0.87 3.23
C VAL A 150 -11.22 0.29 2.10
N GLN A 151 -9.89 0.16 2.28
CA GLN A 151 -9.01 -0.52 1.31
C GLN A 151 -9.30 -2.01 1.23
N ASN A 152 -9.64 -2.67 2.34
CA ASN A 152 -9.99 -4.09 2.39
C ASN A 152 -11.24 -4.37 1.57
N ILE A 153 -12.31 -3.60 1.80
CA ILE A 153 -13.57 -3.72 1.06
C ILE A 153 -13.34 -3.38 -0.42
N SER A 154 -12.63 -2.29 -0.71
CA SER A 154 -12.32 -1.91 -2.10
C SER A 154 -11.51 -2.98 -2.83
N PHE A 155 -10.57 -3.63 -2.12
CA PHE A 155 -9.75 -4.70 -2.70
C PHE A 155 -10.57 -5.96 -2.94
N LEU A 156 -11.39 -6.36 -1.98
CA LEU A 156 -12.26 -7.52 -2.12
C LEU A 156 -13.28 -7.31 -3.25
N ALA A 157 -13.86 -6.11 -3.37
CA ALA A 157 -14.71 -5.75 -4.49
C ALA A 157 -13.97 -5.85 -5.83
N LEU A 158 -12.78 -5.23 -5.95
CA LEU A 158 -11.97 -5.30 -7.17
C LEU A 158 -11.64 -6.76 -7.54
N CYS A 159 -11.32 -7.59 -6.55
CA CYS A 159 -11.03 -9.01 -6.74
C CYS A 159 -12.28 -9.83 -7.13
N THR A 160 -13.45 -9.49 -6.62
CA THR A 160 -14.70 -10.16 -6.99
C THR A 160 -14.99 -9.99 -8.49
N PHE A 161 -14.68 -8.82 -9.05
CA PHE A 161 -14.80 -8.52 -10.48
C PHE A 161 -13.51 -8.79 -11.29
N SER A 162 -12.55 -9.54 -10.73
CA SER A 162 -11.26 -9.79 -11.38
C SER A 162 -11.37 -10.45 -12.75
N ALA A 163 -12.30 -11.39 -12.90
CA ALA A 163 -12.48 -12.13 -14.14
C ALA A 163 -12.89 -11.19 -15.28
N VAL A 164 -13.86 -10.29 -15.02
CA VAL A 164 -14.29 -9.25 -15.96
C VAL A 164 -13.18 -8.23 -16.25
N LEU A 165 -12.37 -7.89 -15.23
CA LEU A 165 -11.24 -6.98 -15.41
C LEU A 165 -10.21 -7.54 -16.38
N VAL A 166 -9.87 -8.84 -16.28
CA VAL A 166 -8.84 -9.45 -17.13
C VAL A 166 -9.35 -9.84 -18.52
N THR A 167 -10.66 -10.08 -18.69
CA THR A 167 -11.22 -10.45 -20.01
C THR A 167 -11.62 -9.24 -20.86
N ARG A 168 -12.04 -8.13 -20.23
CA ARG A 168 -12.55 -6.94 -20.93
C ARG A 168 -11.62 -5.72 -20.75
N PRO A 169 -10.81 -5.37 -21.77
CA PRO A 169 -9.90 -4.21 -21.73
C PRO A 169 -10.59 -2.89 -21.39
N PHE A 170 -11.78 -2.67 -21.92
CA PHE A 170 -12.58 -1.48 -21.65
C PHE A 170 -12.90 -1.32 -20.17
N VAL A 171 -13.27 -2.40 -19.48
CA VAL A 171 -13.56 -2.38 -18.03
C VAL A 171 -12.30 -2.08 -17.23
N THR A 172 -11.15 -2.65 -17.61
CA THR A 172 -9.85 -2.30 -17.01
C THR A 172 -9.55 -0.80 -17.18
N ALA A 173 -9.71 -0.24 -18.38
CA ALA A 173 -9.47 1.18 -18.62
C ALA A 173 -10.44 2.07 -17.83
N MET A 174 -11.72 1.70 -17.74
CA MET A 174 -12.70 2.41 -16.91
C MET A 174 -12.30 2.40 -15.44
N VAL A 175 -11.92 1.25 -14.89
CA VAL A 175 -11.53 1.14 -13.47
C VAL A 175 -10.27 1.94 -13.21
N LEU A 176 -9.22 1.78 -14.03
CA LEU A 176 -7.98 2.54 -13.90
C LEU A 176 -8.19 4.05 -14.06
N GLY A 177 -8.99 4.47 -15.04
CA GLY A 177 -9.37 5.87 -15.26
C GLY A 177 -10.19 6.45 -14.10
N SER A 178 -11.15 5.67 -13.58
CA SER A 178 -11.94 6.08 -12.41
C SER A 178 -11.06 6.28 -11.18
N MET A 179 -10.02 5.46 -10.98
CA MET A 179 -9.07 5.63 -9.88
C MET A 179 -8.25 6.92 -10.01
N ILE A 180 -7.92 7.36 -11.24
CA ILE A 180 -7.30 8.68 -11.46
C ILE A 180 -8.28 9.79 -11.08
N ILE A 181 -9.51 9.73 -11.61
CA ILE A 181 -10.53 10.76 -11.35
C ILE A 181 -10.79 10.87 -9.85
N LEU A 182 -11.01 9.74 -9.16
CA LEU A 182 -11.15 9.71 -7.71
C LEU A 182 -9.90 10.25 -7.02
N GLY A 183 -8.70 9.84 -7.46
CA GLY A 183 -7.44 10.37 -6.94
C GLY A 183 -7.36 11.91 -6.98
N ILE A 184 -7.78 12.52 -8.11
CA ILE A 184 -7.84 13.98 -8.28
C ILE A 184 -8.89 14.59 -7.36
N LEU A 185 -10.12 14.07 -7.36
CA LEU A 185 -11.22 14.58 -6.52
C LEU A 185 -10.86 14.54 -5.03
N PHE A 186 -10.33 13.40 -4.56
CA PHE A 186 -9.88 13.25 -3.18
C PHE A 186 -8.68 14.15 -2.86
N ALA A 187 -7.77 14.40 -3.80
CA ALA A 187 -6.69 15.36 -3.61
C ALA A 187 -7.19 16.82 -3.54
N LEU A 188 -8.24 17.17 -4.28
CA LEU A 188 -8.82 18.52 -4.21
C LEU A 188 -9.62 18.74 -2.91
N VAL A 189 -10.29 17.71 -2.39
CA VAL A 189 -11.12 17.81 -1.16
C VAL A 189 -10.30 17.59 0.11
N TYR A 190 -9.45 16.56 0.13
CA TYR A 190 -8.67 16.14 1.29
C TYR A 190 -7.19 16.43 1.11
N ARG A 191 -6.47 16.61 2.22
CA ARG A 191 -5.03 16.88 2.22
C ARG A 191 -4.20 15.69 1.70
N LEU A 192 -3.13 15.97 0.93
CA LEU A 192 -2.10 15.00 0.51
C LEU A 192 -2.68 13.72 -0.13
N ARG A 193 -2.00 12.58 -0.01
CA ARG A 193 -2.35 11.30 -0.63
C ARG A 193 -3.36 10.49 0.20
N VAL A 194 -4.51 11.08 0.53
CA VAL A 194 -5.58 10.39 1.29
C VAL A 194 -6.16 9.20 0.53
N PHE A 195 -6.40 9.35 -0.78
CA PHE A 195 -6.87 8.23 -1.61
C PHE A 195 -5.91 7.04 -1.54
N CYS A 196 -4.61 7.26 -1.73
CA CYS A 196 -3.61 6.19 -1.65
C CYS A 196 -3.45 5.61 -0.24
N SER A 197 -3.67 6.42 0.80
CA SER A 197 -3.48 6.01 2.20
C SER A 197 -4.65 5.19 2.75
N TYR A 198 -5.89 5.46 2.32
CA TYR A 198 -7.09 4.91 2.95
C TYR A 198 -8.09 4.25 2.00
N ILE A 199 -8.02 4.47 0.68
CA ILE A 199 -9.05 3.98 -0.27
C ILE A 199 -8.45 3.01 -1.30
N CYS A 200 -7.29 3.34 -1.86
CA CYS A 200 -6.70 2.58 -2.95
C CYS A 200 -6.50 1.10 -2.59
N PRO A 201 -7.17 0.16 -3.29
CA PRO A 201 -7.13 -1.27 -2.97
C PRO A 201 -5.72 -1.86 -3.11
N VAL A 202 -5.00 -1.40 -4.14
CA VAL A 202 -3.62 -1.81 -4.45
C VAL A 202 -2.68 -1.37 -3.32
N SER A 203 -2.80 -0.15 -2.81
CA SER A 203 -1.96 0.33 -1.70
C SER A 203 -2.09 -0.51 -0.43
N GLY A 204 -3.29 -1.01 -0.12
CA GLY A 204 -3.51 -1.91 1.02
C GLY A 204 -2.81 -3.27 0.84
N PHE A 205 -2.81 -3.81 -0.38
CA PHE A 205 -2.09 -5.05 -0.72
C PHE A 205 -0.57 -4.87 -0.56
N LEU A 206 0.00 -3.82 -1.14
CA LEU A 206 1.43 -3.55 -1.00
C LEU A 206 1.84 -3.19 0.44
N SER A 207 0.90 -2.72 1.27
CA SER A 207 1.13 -2.41 2.69
C SER A 207 1.68 -3.60 3.46
N LEU A 208 0.98 -4.74 3.41
CA LEU A 208 1.42 -5.93 4.16
C LEU A 208 2.70 -6.51 3.58
N TYR A 209 2.82 -6.59 2.25
CA TYR A 209 4.05 -7.08 1.60
C TYR A 209 5.27 -6.19 1.83
N SER A 210 5.09 -4.91 2.14
CA SER A 210 6.24 -4.05 2.50
C SER A 210 6.88 -4.40 3.84
N MET A 211 6.20 -5.18 4.68
CA MET A 211 6.82 -5.73 5.88
C MET A 211 7.85 -6.81 5.51
N THR A 212 7.68 -7.50 4.37
CA THR A 212 8.66 -8.49 3.88
C THR A 212 9.79 -7.90 3.05
N SER A 213 9.65 -6.66 2.55
CA SER A 213 10.62 -6.06 1.64
C SER A 213 12.00 -5.81 2.28
N THR A 214 13.07 -5.91 1.48
CA THR A 214 14.45 -5.62 1.92
C THR A 214 14.80 -4.13 1.95
N LEU A 215 14.01 -3.27 1.30
CA LEU A 215 14.22 -1.82 1.30
C LEU A 215 13.33 -1.10 2.33
N GLU A 216 13.92 -0.26 3.18
CA GLU A 216 13.18 0.56 4.16
C GLU A 216 13.73 1.98 4.30
N VAL A 217 12.89 2.91 4.75
CA VAL A 217 13.31 4.27 5.16
C VAL A 217 13.17 4.41 6.66
N ARG A 218 14.24 4.79 7.35
CA ARG A 218 14.26 4.95 8.81
C ARG A 218 15.03 6.21 9.22
N SER A 219 14.78 6.70 10.42
CA SER A 219 15.68 7.67 11.05
C SER A 219 16.98 6.97 11.46
N ARG A 220 18.13 7.62 11.26
CA ARG A 220 19.42 7.11 11.77
C ARG A 220 19.44 7.12 13.30
N SER A 221 18.97 8.23 13.89
CA SER A 221 18.80 8.41 15.32
C SER A 221 17.37 8.84 15.65
N THR A 222 16.65 8.03 16.43
CA THR A 222 15.29 8.42 16.86
C THR A 222 15.31 9.60 17.83
N ASP A 223 16.37 9.77 18.61
CA ASP A 223 16.51 10.84 19.60
C ASP A 223 16.72 12.20 18.94
N GLU A 224 17.51 12.26 17.86
CA GLU A 224 17.63 13.48 17.06
C GLU A 224 16.29 13.88 16.42
N CYS A 225 15.52 12.90 15.94
CA CYS A 225 14.18 13.16 15.43
C CYS A 225 13.25 13.71 16.51
N ARG A 226 13.34 13.23 17.76
CA ARG A 226 12.52 13.69 18.90
C ARG A 226 12.89 15.10 19.34
N LYS A 227 14.18 15.45 19.32
CA LYS A 227 14.69 16.80 19.64
C LYS A 227 14.40 17.84 18.55
N CYS A 228 14.13 17.40 17.31
CA CYS A 228 13.84 18.29 16.19
C CYS A 228 12.54 19.09 16.40
N LYS A 229 12.66 20.40 16.64
CA LYS A 229 11.53 21.32 16.84
C LYS A 229 10.71 21.55 15.57
N SER A 230 11.37 21.63 14.41
CA SER A 230 10.71 21.99 13.14
C SER A 230 9.81 20.90 12.59
N LYS A 231 10.13 19.62 12.86
CA LYS A 231 9.43 18.43 12.35
C LYS A 231 9.15 18.50 10.85
N SER A 232 10.09 19.06 10.08
CA SER A 232 9.94 19.32 8.65
C SER A 232 9.69 18.05 7.82
N CYS A 233 10.03 16.86 8.32
CA CYS A 233 9.71 15.60 7.63
C CYS A 233 8.20 15.35 7.47
N ILE A 234 7.35 15.86 8.37
CA ILE A 234 5.89 15.75 8.26
C ILE A 234 5.22 17.04 7.79
N THR A 235 5.75 18.21 8.18
CA THR A 235 5.16 19.51 7.80
C THR A 235 5.66 20.05 6.47
N GLY A 236 6.83 19.58 6.02
CA GLY A 236 7.61 20.13 4.91
C GLY A 236 8.34 21.42 5.27
N ASN A 237 9.10 21.94 4.30
CA ASN A 237 9.86 23.18 4.30
C ASN A 237 10.17 23.61 2.85
N GLU A 238 10.98 24.64 2.68
CA GLU A 238 11.42 25.18 1.37
C GLU A 238 12.13 24.14 0.48
N LYS A 239 12.80 23.16 1.10
CA LYS A 239 13.53 22.09 0.40
C LYS A 239 12.62 20.93 -0.03
N GLY A 240 11.51 20.72 0.66
CA GLY A 240 10.64 19.58 0.37
C GLY A 240 9.25 19.60 0.99
N TYR A 241 8.38 18.78 0.39
CA TYR A 241 7.00 18.67 0.81
C TYR A 241 6.89 17.85 2.11
N GLY A 242 5.85 18.12 2.90
CA GLY A 242 5.53 17.28 4.05
C GLY A 242 5.20 15.84 3.62
N CYS A 243 5.46 14.86 4.49
CA CYS A 243 5.22 13.44 4.20
C CYS A 243 3.79 13.21 3.64
N PRO A 244 3.64 12.80 2.36
CA PRO A 244 2.33 12.59 1.75
C PRO A 244 1.49 11.50 2.42
N TRP A 245 2.15 10.62 3.18
CA TRP A 245 1.58 9.47 3.89
C TRP A 245 1.40 9.71 5.40
N PHE A 246 1.59 10.94 5.86
CA PHE A 246 1.40 11.35 7.27
C PHE A 246 2.31 10.61 8.28
N ILE A 247 3.49 10.16 7.85
CA ILE A 247 4.44 9.45 8.72
C ILE A 247 5.39 10.42 9.38
N TYR A 248 5.58 10.23 10.68
CA TYR A 248 6.63 10.89 11.44
C TYR A 248 7.78 9.91 11.71
N MET A 249 8.97 10.25 11.24
CA MET A 249 10.14 9.36 11.26
C MET A 249 10.62 8.99 12.66
N GLY A 250 10.44 9.86 13.67
CA GLY A 250 10.83 9.55 15.04
C GLY A 250 10.00 8.47 15.74
N LYS A 251 8.89 8.02 15.14
CA LYS A 251 8.04 6.90 15.60
C LYS A 251 7.85 5.84 14.50
N HIS A 252 8.62 5.92 13.42
CA HIS A 252 8.43 5.05 12.27
C HIS A 252 9.20 3.74 12.44
N GLU A 253 8.48 2.70 12.86
CA GLU A 253 9.06 1.37 13.11
C GLU A 253 8.79 0.37 11.97
N ARG A 254 7.69 0.56 11.22
CA ARG A 254 7.18 -0.39 10.23
C ARG A 254 7.03 0.22 8.85
N ASN A 255 7.39 -0.50 7.79
CA ASN A 255 7.36 0.00 6.42
C ASN A 255 5.94 0.05 5.83
N ASN A 256 4.99 -0.66 6.46
CA ASN A 256 3.62 -0.85 6.01
C ASN A 256 2.96 0.40 5.45
N TYR A 257 3.01 1.56 6.11
CA TYR A 257 2.34 2.78 5.63
C TYR A 257 3.24 3.72 4.79
N CYS A 258 4.53 3.41 4.61
CA CYS A 258 5.46 4.30 3.92
C CYS A 258 5.43 4.08 2.41
N GLY A 259 5.04 5.07 1.63
CA GLY A 259 5.10 4.97 0.16
C GLY A 259 6.46 5.26 -0.48
N LEU A 260 7.57 5.23 0.29
CA LEU A 260 8.95 5.44 -0.18
C LEU A 260 9.16 6.64 -1.11
N CYS A 261 8.40 7.72 -0.92
CA CYS A 261 8.48 8.91 -1.77
C CYS A 261 9.74 9.77 -1.53
N MET A 262 10.49 9.53 -0.45
CA MET A 262 11.71 10.23 -0.07
C MET A 262 11.60 11.75 0.20
N GLU A 263 10.40 12.35 0.26
CA GLU A 263 10.29 13.78 0.66
C GLU A 263 10.81 14.05 2.08
N CYS A 264 10.78 13.05 2.95
CA CYS A 264 11.36 13.13 4.29
C CYS A 264 12.89 13.32 4.27
N VAL A 265 13.59 12.74 3.30
CA VAL A 265 15.05 12.91 3.13
C VAL A 265 15.34 14.35 2.69
N LYS A 266 14.57 14.86 1.72
CA LYS A 266 14.70 16.24 1.21
C LYS A 266 14.37 17.30 2.25
N SER A 267 13.37 17.02 3.08
CA SER A 267 12.85 17.99 4.07
C SER A 267 13.58 17.92 5.42
N CYS A 268 14.45 16.94 5.66
CA CYS A 268 15.12 16.79 6.96
C CYS A 268 16.18 17.89 7.16
N PRO A 269 16.08 18.73 8.21
CA PRO A 269 17.09 19.76 8.47
C PRO A 269 18.40 19.19 9.03
N ASN A 270 18.36 18.02 9.66
CA ASN A 270 19.49 17.42 10.37
C ASN A 270 20.13 16.26 9.58
N ASP A 271 19.70 16.02 8.34
CA ASP A 271 20.13 14.86 7.52
C ASP A 271 20.13 13.52 8.29
N ASN A 272 19.05 13.26 9.02
CA ASN A 272 18.93 12.12 9.93
C ASN A 272 18.04 10.99 9.36
N ILE A 273 17.79 10.98 8.05
CA ILE A 273 16.98 9.94 7.39
C ILE A 273 17.88 9.08 6.51
N ALA A 274 17.75 7.76 6.65
CA ALA A 274 18.48 6.76 5.88
C ALA A 274 17.54 5.90 5.04
N LEU A 275 18.02 5.50 3.87
CA LEU A 275 17.45 4.43 3.05
C LEU A 275 18.28 3.17 3.34
N ASN A 276 17.72 2.21 4.05
CA ASN A 276 18.44 1.03 4.49
C ASN A 276 18.08 -0.20 3.66
N LEU A 277 19.07 -1.03 3.38
CA LEU A 277 18.86 -2.46 3.11
C LEU A 277 18.80 -3.22 4.42
N ARG A 278 17.79 -4.06 4.56
CA ARG A 278 17.56 -4.96 5.69
C ARG A 278 17.32 -6.39 5.20
N PRO A 279 17.49 -7.40 6.07
CA PRO A 279 17.10 -8.77 5.74
C PRO A 279 15.61 -8.90 5.39
N PHE A 280 15.33 -9.86 4.51
CA PHE A 280 13.99 -10.20 4.08
C PHE A 280 13.11 -10.59 5.28
N ALA A 281 11.85 -10.14 5.29
CA ALA A 281 10.87 -10.46 6.34
C ALA A 281 11.25 -10.10 7.78
N SER A 282 12.08 -9.08 7.98
CA SER A 282 12.46 -8.57 9.31
C SER A 282 11.30 -7.92 10.09
N GLU A 283 10.21 -7.51 9.44
CA GLU A 283 8.99 -7.05 10.12
C GLU A 283 7.88 -8.11 10.12
N THR A 284 7.59 -8.67 11.28
CA THR A 284 6.58 -9.73 11.43
C THR A 284 5.37 -9.33 12.27
N LYS A 285 5.43 -8.16 12.93
CA LYS A 285 4.40 -7.74 13.90
C LYS A 285 3.26 -6.96 13.23
N ILE A 286 2.11 -7.61 13.14
CA ILE A 286 0.81 -6.98 12.84
C ILE A 286 0.32 -6.27 14.10
N LYS A 287 -0.05 -4.99 14.00
CA LYS A 287 -0.48 -4.18 15.17
C LYS A 287 -1.98 -3.91 15.21
N SER A 288 -2.66 -3.96 14.07
CA SER A 288 -4.07 -3.61 13.99
C SER A 288 -4.94 -4.73 13.45
N PHE A 289 -6.19 -4.74 13.88
CA PHE A 289 -7.17 -5.76 13.49
C PHE A 289 -7.48 -5.68 11.98
N ASP A 290 -7.51 -4.48 11.41
CA ASP A 290 -7.69 -4.26 9.98
C ASP A 290 -6.53 -4.79 9.12
N GLU A 291 -5.29 -4.73 9.62
CA GLU A 291 -4.12 -5.37 8.98
C GLU A 291 -4.25 -6.90 9.00
N ALA A 292 -4.69 -7.48 10.12
CA ALA A 292 -4.91 -8.93 10.23
C ALA A 292 -5.99 -9.41 9.24
N TRP A 293 -7.12 -8.69 9.15
CA TRP A 293 -8.18 -9.00 8.18
C TRP A 293 -7.69 -8.88 6.74
N LYS A 294 -6.83 -7.91 6.43
CA LYS A 294 -6.21 -7.83 5.11
C LYS A 294 -5.40 -9.10 4.80
N GLY A 295 -4.67 -9.63 5.79
CA GLY A 295 -3.95 -10.91 5.67
C GLY A 295 -4.88 -12.08 5.36
N PHE A 296 -5.99 -12.22 6.10
CA PHE A 296 -6.99 -13.26 5.84
C PHE A 296 -7.65 -13.11 4.46
N ILE A 297 -7.98 -11.89 4.05
CA ILE A 297 -8.53 -11.61 2.72
C ILE A 297 -7.56 -12.05 1.63
N MET A 298 -6.27 -11.72 1.77
CA MET A 298 -5.25 -12.10 0.78
C MET A 298 -5.06 -13.62 0.71
N LEU A 299 -5.02 -14.30 1.87
CA LEU A 299 -4.93 -15.75 1.92
C LEU A 299 -6.17 -16.41 1.30
N GLY A 300 -7.36 -15.94 1.66
CA GLY A 300 -8.63 -16.45 1.13
C GLY A 300 -8.77 -16.27 -0.36
N LEU A 301 -8.41 -15.09 -0.88
CA LEU A 301 -8.41 -14.83 -2.32
C LEU A 301 -7.39 -15.70 -3.07
N ALA A 302 -6.19 -15.92 -2.51
CA ALA A 302 -5.19 -16.78 -3.12
C ALA A 302 -5.68 -18.23 -3.24
N MET A 303 -6.33 -18.76 -2.19
CA MET A 303 -6.94 -20.09 -2.22
C MET A 303 -8.12 -20.15 -3.19
N ALA A 304 -9.03 -19.17 -3.12
CA ALA A 304 -10.19 -19.11 -3.98
C ALA A 304 -9.80 -19.05 -5.47
N TYR A 305 -8.87 -18.18 -5.85
CA TYR A 305 -8.42 -18.08 -7.24
C TYR A 305 -7.71 -19.33 -7.73
N SER A 306 -6.93 -19.99 -6.88
CA SER A 306 -6.36 -21.29 -7.23
C SER A 306 -7.45 -22.30 -7.58
N ILE A 307 -8.54 -22.35 -6.80
CA ILE A 307 -9.68 -23.24 -7.06
C ILE A 307 -10.46 -22.82 -8.32
N ILE A 308 -10.71 -21.52 -8.51
CA ILE A 308 -11.56 -21.02 -9.60
C ILE A 308 -10.86 -21.08 -10.95
N LEU A 309 -9.59 -20.68 -11.01
CA LEU A 309 -8.86 -20.51 -12.27
C LEU A 309 -8.08 -21.76 -12.69
N LEU A 310 -7.62 -22.57 -11.73
CA LEU A 310 -6.86 -23.81 -11.99
C LEU A 310 -7.69 -25.08 -11.73
N GLY A 311 -8.85 -24.96 -11.08
CA GLY A 311 -9.71 -26.09 -10.80
C GLY A 311 -10.36 -26.68 -12.06
N THR A 312 -10.76 -27.94 -11.95
CA THR A 312 -11.37 -28.71 -13.04
C THR A 312 -12.85 -28.34 -13.30
N ASN A 313 -13.50 -27.62 -12.38
CA ASN A 313 -14.92 -27.30 -12.47
C ASN A 313 -15.18 -25.98 -13.23
N GLY A 314 -15.55 -26.09 -14.50
CA GLY A 314 -15.89 -24.95 -15.35
C GLY A 314 -17.06 -24.11 -14.83
N GLN A 315 -18.01 -24.70 -14.10
CA GLN A 315 -19.20 -23.99 -13.61
C GLN A 315 -18.84 -22.84 -12.65
N ILE A 316 -17.85 -23.05 -11.78
CA ILE A 316 -17.42 -22.02 -10.82
C ILE A 316 -16.76 -20.84 -11.56
N LYS A 317 -16.02 -21.14 -12.63
CA LYS A 317 -15.41 -20.13 -13.50
C LYS A 317 -16.48 -19.35 -14.27
N ASP A 318 -17.54 -20.01 -14.70
CA ASP A 318 -18.68 -19.39 -15.39
C ASP A 318 -19.48 -18.47 -14.47
N TRP A 319 -19.63 -18.84 -13.19
CA TRP A 319 -20.23 -17.99 -12.16
C TRP A 319 -19.38 -16.74 -11.89
N ALA A 320 -18.05 -16.86 -11.92
CA ALA A 320 -17.15 -15.73 -11.77
C ALA A 320 -17.14 -14.80 -13.01
N ASN A 321 -17.38 -15.35 -14.20
CA ASN A 321 -17.43 -14.62 -15.48
C ASN A 321 -18.86 -14.18 -15.88
N ALA A 322 -19.59 -13.58 -14.95
CA ALA A 322 -20.97 -13.13 -15.16
C ALA A 322 -21.19 -12.25 -16.40
N ALA A 323 -20.17 -11.48 -16.80
CA ALA A 323 -20.23 -10.60 -17.95
C ALA A 323 -20.26 -11.35 -19.30
N GLU A 324 -19.82 -12.61 -19.35
CA GLU A 324 -19.88 -13.45 -20.54
C GLU A 324 -21.08 -14.40 -20.50
N THR A 325 -21.41 -14.92 -19.32
CA THR A 325 -22.48 -15.92 -19.15
C THR A 325 -23.86 -15.32 -18.91
N GLY A 326 -23.94 -14.05 -18.51
CA GLY A 326 -25.19 -13.37 -18.15
C GLY A 326 -25.80 -13.84 -16.81
N MET A 327 -25.11 -14.73 -16.07
CA MET A 327 -25.61 -15.39 -14.87
C MET A 327 -25.41 -14.55 -13.59
N TRP A 328 -26.02 -13.37 -13.52
CA TRP A 328 -25.84 -12.44 -12.39
C TRP A 328 -26.26 -13.02 -11.03
N ASN A 329 -27.28 -13.89 -10.98
CA ASN A 329 -27.71 -14.54 -9.74
C ASN A 329 -26.63 -15.48 -9.19
N GLU A 330 -25.98 -16.25 -10.05
CA GLU A 330 -24.89 -17.15 -9.64
C GLU A 330 -23.63 -16.38 -9.27
N PHE A 331 -23.37 -15.26 -9.95
CA PHE A 331 -22.30 -14.35 -9.55
C PHE A 331 -22.49 -13.77 -8.15
N LEU A 332 -23.72 -13.43 -7.75
CA LEU A 332 -24.01 -12.98 -6.39
C LEU A 332 -23.75 -14.08 -5.35
N LYS A 333 -24.09 -15.33 -5.65
CA LYS A 333 -23.75 -16.47 -4.78
C LYS A 333 -22.24 -16.66 -4.68
N TYR A 334 -21.54 -16.61 -5.81
CA TYR A 334 -20.08 -16.65 -5.87
C TYR A 334 -19.45 -15.55 -5.01
N ALA A 335 -19.89 -14.29 -5.18
CA ALA A 335 -19.42 -13.15 -4.39
C ALA A 335 -19.70 -13.37 -2.90
N ALA A 336 -20.90 -13.82 -2.53
CA ALA A 336 -21.24 -14.10 -1.14
C ALA A 336 -20.31 -15.17 -0.52
N ILE A 337 -20.04 -16.26 -1.24
CA ILE A 337 -19.13 -17.33 -0.80
C ILE A 337 -17.69 -16.81 -0.68
N LEU A 338 -17.23 -16.01 -1.64
CA LEU A 338 -15.88 -15.43 -1.61
C LEU A 338 -15.71 -14.49 -0.41
N TRP A 339 -16.71 -13.64 -0.16
CA TRP A 339 -16.67 -12.69 0.94
C TRP A 339 -16.83 -13.37 2.29
N SER A 340 -17.73 -14.34 2.42
CA SER A 340 -17.91 -15.10 3.66
C SER A 340 -16.66 -15.92 4.00
N SER A 341 -16.02 -16.54 3.00
CA SER A 341 -14.80 -17.31 3.21
C SER A 341 -13.64 -16.43 3.69
N ALA A 342 -13.44 -15.28 3.06
CA ALA A 342 -12.38 -14.34 3.40
C ALA A 342 -12.60 -13.60 4.74
N LEU A 343 -13.84 -13.19 5.05
CA LEU A 343 -14.14 -12.31 6.19
C LEU A 343 -14.61 -13.06 7.45
N VAL A 344 -15.17 -14.26 7.30
CA VAL A 344 -15.79 -15.02 8.40
C VAL A 344 -15.12 -16.36 8.59
N ILE A 345 -15.10 -17.22 7.57
CA ILE A 345 -14.65 -18.62 7.71
C ILE A 345 -13.17 -18.67 8.12
N LEU A 346 -12.28 -18.03 7.35
CA LEU A 346 -10.84 -18.08 7.63
C LEU A 346 -10.46 -17.47 8.98
N PRO A 347 -10.94 -16.26 9.34
CA PRO A 347 -10.70 -15.73 10.68
C PRO A 347 -11.25 -16.63 11.79
N THR A 348 -12.43 -17.23 11.61
CA THR A 348 -13.04 -18.12 12.63
C THR A 348 -12.23 -19.40 12.80
N VAL A 349 -11.80 -20.03 11.70
CA VAL A 349 -10.92 -21.20 11.73
C VAL A 349 -9.61 -20.87 12.44
N PHE A 350 -8.98 -19.75 12.10
CA PHE A 350 -7.75 -19.30 12.76
C PHE A 350 -7.94 -19.04 14.26
N LEU A 351 -9.04 -18.39 14.65
CA LEU A 351 -9.37 -18.15 16.06
C LEU A 351 -9.64 -19.46 16.80
N GLY A 352 -10.31 -20.43 16.17
CA GLY A 352 -10.53 -21.77 16.71
C GLY A 352 -9.21 -22.49 17.00
N PHE A 353 -8.27 -22.49 16.04
CA PHE A 353 -6.94 -23.04 16.24
C PHE A 353 -6.14 -22.30 17.32
N SER A 354 -6.22 -20.98 17.36
CA SER A 354 -5.55 -20.18 18.41
C SER A 354 -6.11 -20.47 19.80
N TYR A 355 -7.43 -20.67 19.91
CA TYR A 355 -8.09 -21.06 21.16
C TYR A 355 -7.68 -22.47 21.59
N LEU A 356 -7.70 -23.45 20.67
CA LEU A 356 -7.28 -24.82 20.94
C LEU A 356 -5.81 -24.89 21.39
N SER A 357 -4.93 -24.14 20.72
CA SER A 357 -3.51 -24.03 21.08
C SER A 357 -3.32 -23.48 22.50
N LYS A 358 -4.07 -22.45 22.89
CA LYS A 358 -4.04 -21.92 24.26
C LYS A 358 -4.55 -22.91 25.30
N LEU A 359 -5.56 -23.70 24.95
CA LEU A 359 -6.13 -24.71 25.85
C LEU A 359 -5.13 -25.86 26.09
N ILE A 360 -4.45 -26.32 25.04
CA ILE A 360 -3.40 -27.34 25.13
C ILE A 360 -2.18 -26.80 25.91
N SER A 361 -1.78 -25.56 25.67
CA SER A 361 -0.63 -24.95 26.35
C SER A 361 -0.88 -24.59 27.83
N ARG A 362 -2.14 -24.51 28.28
CA ARG A 362 -2.49 -24.30 29.70
C ARG A 362 -2.53 -25.59 30.51
N ASN A 363 -2.56 -26.74 29.83
CA ASN A 363 -2.48 -28.07 30.44
C ASN A 363 -1.02 -28.59 30.55
N LYS A 364 -0.05 -27.73 30.23
CA LYS A 364 1.37 -27.88 30.59
C LYS A 364 1.72 -26.71 31.50
#